data_AF-A0A011UEX7-F1
#
_entry.id   AF-A0A011UEX7-F1
#
_cell.length_a   1.000
_cell.length_b   1.000
_cell.length_c   1.000
_cell.angle_alpha   90.00
_cell.angle_beta   90.00
_cell.angle_gamma   90.00
#
_symmetry.space_group_name_H-M   'P 1'
#
loop_
_entity.id
_entity.type
_entity.pdbx_description
1 polymer ?
#
loop_
_entity_poly.entity_id
_entity_poly.type
_entity_poly.pdbx_seq_one_letter_code
_entity_poly.pdbx_strand_id
1 'polypeptide(L)'
;MDEIQKVDVVKCDKGHLYAANEYKSCPYCKVYEKKKEEEAQRLRAVKSRELHVNTRWENFCIWFEDHFGTLFSVIWTTLKIITAPLRFIAKSGHENRYGEWYRGTSRSEQDRWLR
;
A
#
# COMPACT_ATOMS: atom_id res chain seq x y z
N MET A 1 -48.79 21.42 -11.22
CA MET A 1 -48.42 22.76 -11.74
C MET A 1 -47.00 22.98 -11.25
N ASP A 2 -46.02 22.51 -12.02
CA ASP A 2 -44.62 22.64 -11.64
C ASP A 2 -44.17 24.09 -11.88
N GLU A 3 -43.71 24.77 -10.83
CA GLU A 3 -43.17 26.12 -10.91
C GLU A 3 -41.92 26.12 -11.79
N ILE A 4 -42.01 26.76 -12.95
CA ILE A 4 -40.86 27.00 -13.83
C ILE A 4 -40.01 28.09 -13.17
N GLN A 5 -39.05 27.70 -12.33
CA GLN A 5 -38.05 28.64 -11.80
C GLN A 5 -37.24 29.21 -12.97
N LYS A 6 -37.29 30.52 -13.17
CA LYS A 6 -36.41 31.23 -14.10
C LYS A 6 -34.97 31.05 -13.64
N VAL A 7 -34.17 30.30 -14.40
CA VAL A 7 -32.75 30.11 -14.14
C VAL A 7 -31.97 31.22 -14.85
N ASP A 8 -31.44 32.19 -14.10
CA ASP A 8 -30.58 33.22 -14.65
C ASP A 8 -29.16 32.66 -14.84
N VAL A 9 -28.76 32.47 -16.10
CA VAL A 9 -27.43 31.97 -16.47
C VAL A 9 -26.49 33.16 -16.67
N VAL A 10 -25.42 33.21 -15.88
CA VAL A 10 -24.41 34.27 -15.92
C VAL A 10 -23.09 33.70 -16.41
N LYS A 11 -22.33 34.53 -17.15
CA LYS A 11 -21.01 34.20 -17.67
C LYS A 11 -19.94 34.84 -16.77
N CYS A 12 -18.96 34.07 -16.31
CA CYS A 12 -17.81 34.62 -15.57
C CYS A 12 -16.78 35.26 -16.51
N ASP A 13 -15.84 36.03 -15.95
CA ASP A 13 -14.75 36.69 -16.70
C ASP A 13 -13.86 35.69 -17.48
N LYS A 14 -13.75 34.44 -17.00
CA LYS A 14 -13.03 33.35 -17.69
C LYS A 14 -13.89 32.63 -18.74
N GLY A 15 -15.14 33.06 -18.95
CA GLY A 15 -16.02 32.59 -20.00
C GLY A 15 -16.92 31.40 -19.66
N HIS A 16 -16.92 30.90 -18.42
CA HIS A 16 -17.80 29.80 -18.00
C HIS A 16 -19.23 30.29 -17.72
N LEU A 17 -20.21 29.52 -18.18
CA LEU A 17 -21.64 29.74 -17.92
C LEU A 17 -22.06 28.97 -16.66
N TYR A 18 -22.77 29.63 -15.75
CA TYR A 18 -23.32 28.99 -14.56
C TYR A 18 -24.62 29.66 -14.12
N ALA A 19 -25.49 28.92 -13.42
CA ALA A 19 -26.71 29.46 -12.84
C ALA A 19 -26.39 30.36 -11.64
N ALA A 20 -26.72 31.64 -11.73
CA ALA A 20 -26.49 32.60 -10.64
C ALA A 20 -27.41 32.32 -9.43
N ASN A 21 -28.55 31.68 -9.67
CA ASN A 21 -29.50 31.30 -8.62
C ASN A 21 -28.93 30.27 -7.65
N GLU A 22 -28.07 29.38 -8.14
CA GLU A 22 -27.50 28.28 -7.34
C GLU A 22 -26.13 28.64 -6.76
N TYR A 23 -25.35 29.47 -7.46
CA TYR A 23 -23.96 29.74 -7.09
C TYR A 23 -23.64 31.24 -7.09
N LYS A 24 -23.21 31.75 -5.92
CA LYS A 24 -22.75 33.15 -5.76
C LYS A 24 -21.46 33.48 -6.52
N SER A 25 -20.67 32.46 -6.90
CA SER A 25 -19.39 32.60 -7.59
C SER A 25 -19.21 31.47 -8.59
N CYS A 26 -18.54 31.72 -9.71
CA CYS A 26 -18.29 30.69 -10.74
C CYS A 26 -17.66 29.41 -10.15
N PRO A 27 -18.39 28.27 -10.12
CA PRO A 27 -17.87 27.03 -9.55
C PRO A 27 -16.72 26.45 -10.36
N TYR A 28 -16.75 26.64 -11.68
CA TYR A 28 -15.74 26.12 -12.61
C TYR A 28 -14.37 26.78 -12.45
N CYS A 29 -14.32 28.08 -12.14
CA CYS A 29 -13.06 28.78 -11.90
C CYS A 29 -12.30 28.21 -10.70
N LYS A 30 -13.03 27.88 -9.61
CA LYS A 30 -12.45 27.27 -8.41
C LYS A 30 -11.93 25.85 -8.68
N VAL A 31 -12.67 25.07 -9.46
CA VAL A 31 -12.24 23.72 -9.86
C VAL A 31 -10.99 23.79 -10.75
N TYR A 32 -10.93 24.75 -11.67
CA TYR A 32 -9.78 24.92 -12.55
C TYR A 32 -8.51 25.32 -11.79
N GLU A 33 -8.62 26.22 -10.80
CA GLU A 33 -7.50 26.62 -9.95
C GLU A 33 -6.98 25.46 -9.11
N LYS A 34 -7.88 24.69 -8.49
CA LYS A 34 -7.50 23.46 -7.77
C LYS A 34 -6.77 22.45 -8.67
N LYS A 35 -7.28 22.21 -9.87
CA LYS A 35 -6.62 21.31 -10.85
C LYS A 35 -5.23 21.80 -11.23
N LYS A 36 -5.05 23.11 -11.44
CA LYS A 36 -3.74 23.72 -11.72
C LYS A 36 -2.77 23.57 -10.55
N GLU A 37 -3.24 23.76 -9.32
CA GLU A 37 -2.41 23.57 -8.12
C GLU A 37 -2.00 22.11 -7.94
N GLU A 38 -2.93 21.16 -8.15
CA GLU A 38 -2.63 19.73 -8.11
C GLU A 38 -1.61 19.33 -9.18
N GLU A 39 -1.74 19.85 -10.40
CA GLU A 39 -0.78 19.60 -11.49
C GLU A 39 0.60 20.19 -11.17
N ALA A 40 0.65 21.40 -10.62
CA ALA A 40 1.90 22.01 -10.17
C ALA A 40 2.56 21.22 -9.02
N GLN A 41 1.78 20.67 -8.09
CA GLN A 41 2.28 19.79 -7.03
C GLN A 41 2.83 18.47 -7.59
N ARG A 42 2.14 17.86 -8.56
CA ARG A 42 2.62 16.66 -9.25
C ARG A 42 3.96 16.91 -9.95
N LEU A 43 4.07 18.02 -10.69
CA LEU A 43 5.31 18.40 -11.36
C LEU A 43 6.46 18.66 -10.38
N ARG A 44 6.18 19.31 -9.24
CA ARG A 44 7.18 19.50 -8.16
C ARG A 44 7.64 18.16 -7.58
N ALA A 45 6.72 17.23 -7.36
CA ALA A 45 7.03 15.89 -6.83
C ALA A 45 7.87 15.07 -7.82
N VAL A 46 7.54 15.09 -9.12
CA VAL A 46 8.35 14.44 -10.17
C VAL A 46 9.75 15.05 -10.23
N LYS A 47 9.83 16.38 -10.29
CA LYS A 47 11.11 17.10 -10.33
C LYS A 47 11.97 16.84 -9.09
N SER A 48 11.37 16.68 -7.91
CA SER A 48 12.11 16.31 -6.69
C SER A 48 12.70 14.90 -6.75
N ARG A 49 12.08 13.97 -7.46
CA ARG A 49 12.64 12.62 -7.68
C ARG A 49 13.80 12.65 -8.68
N GLU A 50 13.71 13.45 -9.74
CA GLU A 50 14.78 13.58 -10.74
C GLU A 50 16.05 14.22 -10.17
N LEU A 51 15.89 15.15 -9.22
CA LEU A 51 17.00 15.79 -8.52
C LEU A 51 17.51 15.00 -7.31
N HIS A 52 16.88 13.87 -6.97
CA HIS A 52 17.32 13.04 -5.85
C HIS A 52 18.62 12.34 -6.24
N VAL A 53 19.74 12.91 -5.81
CA VAL A 53 21.04 12.25 -5.90
C VAL A 53 21.05 11.12 -4.89
N ASN A 54 21.02 9.89 -5.37
CA ASN A 54 21.09 8.71 -4.52
C ASN A 54 22.31 8.75 -3.61
N THR A 55 22.10 8.39 -2.35
CA THR A 55 23.18 8.14 -1.41
C THR A 55 23.96 6.88 -1.81
N ARG A 56 25.19 6.74 -1.29
CA ARG A 56 26.04 5.57 -1.55
C ARG A 56 25.36 4.24 -1.18
N TRP A 57 24.50 4.26 -0.17
CA TRP A 57 23.73 3.10 0.29
C TRP A 57 22.56 2.77 -0.64
N GLU A 58 21.80 3.77 -1.10
CA GLU A 58 20.70 3.56 -2.05
C GLU A 58 21.21 2.96 -3.37
N ASN A 59 22.35 3.44 -3.88
CA ASN A 59 22.99 2.83 -5.06
C ASN A 59 23.43 1.38 -4.81
N PHE A 60 23.88 1.05 -3.61
CA PHE A 60 24.23 -0.33 -3.25
C PHE A 60 22.99 -1.23 -3.22
N CYS A 61 21.88 -0.76 -2.67
CA CYS A 61 20.62 -1.53 -2.64
C CYS A 61 20.11 -1.81 -4.06
N ILE A 62 20.11 -0.81 -4.95
CA ILE A 62 19.69 -0.97 -6.35
C ILE A 62 20.59 -2.00 -7.04
N TRP A 63 21.91 -1.86 -6.91
CA TRP A 63 22.86 -2.82 -7.46
C TRP A 63 22.64 -4.25 -6.92
N PHE A 64 22.39 -4.38 -5.61
CA PHE A 64 22.16 -5.68 -4.99
C PHE A 64 20.84 -6.31 -5.45
N GLU A 65 19.77 -5.52 -5.60
CA GLU A 65 18.49 -5.99 -6.14
C GLU A 65 18.63 -6.45 -7.60
N ASP A 66 19.33 -5.70 -8.44
CA ASP A 66 19.55 -6.05 -9.85
C ASP A 66 20.38 -7.35 -9.99
N HIS A 67 21.40 -7.54 -9.14
CA HIS A 67 22.28 -8.70 -9.24
C HIS A 67 21.77 -9.94 -8.51
N PHE A 68 21.08 -9.77 -7.38
CA PHE A 68 20.73 -10.87 -6.48
C PHE A 68 19.25 -10.95 -6.13
N GLY A 69 18.39 -10.01 -6.54
CA GLY A 69 16.99 -9.96 -6.13
C GLY A 69 16.18 -11.20 -6.49
N THR A 70 16.34 -11.71 -7.72
CA THR A 70 15.67 -12.94 -8.18
C THR A 70 16.19 -14.17 -7.46
N LEU A 71 17.51 -14.31 -7.34
CA LEU A 71 18.17 -15.42 -6.65
C LEU A 71 17.79 -15.46 -5.17
N PHE A 72 17.80 -14.32 -4.49
CA PHE A 72 17.42 -14.20 -3.09
C PHE A 72 15.94 -14.53 -2.87
N SER A 73 15.06 -14.10 -3.78
CA SER A 73 13.63 -14.47 -3.74
C SER A 73 13.42 -15.99 -3.84
N VAL A 74 14.13 -16.66 -4.75
CA VAL A 74 14.07 -18.13 -4.89
C VAL A 74 14.65 -18.83 -3.66
N ILE A 75 15.79 -18.37 -3.13
CA ILE A 75 16.39 -18.95 -1.92
C ILE A 75 15.46 -18.76 -0.72
N TRP A 76 14.86 -17.59 -0.55
CA TRP A 76 13.96 -17.30 0.56
C TRP A 76 12.67 -18.12 0.49
N THR A 77 12.11 -18.29 -0.71
CA THR A 77 10.91 -19.11 -0.92
C THR A 77 11.21 -20.59 -0.69
N THR A 78 12.35 -21.11 -1.17
CA THR A 78 12.76 -22.50 -0.91
C THR A 78 13.02 -22.75 0.58
N LEU A 79 13.71 -21.83 1.29
CA LEU A 79 13.88 -21.91 2.73
C LEU A 79 12.54 -21.91 3.48
N LYS A 80 11.56 -21.10 3.06
CA LYS A 80 10.21 -21.13 3.64
C LYS A 80 9.50 -22.47 3.44
N ILE A 81 9.66 -23.10 2.28
CA ILE A 81 9.07 -24.42 2.00
C ILE A 81 9.72 -25.49 2.87
N ILE A 82 11.05 -25.50 2.97
CA ILE A 82 11.80 -26.45 3.80
C ILE A 82 11.47 -26.28 5.29
N THR A 83 11.33 -25.03 5.76
CA THR A 83 11.03 -24.72 7.17
C THR A 83 9.54 -24.77 7.51
N ALA A 84 8.64 -24.91 6.53
CA ALA A 84 7.20 -25.05 6.74
C ALA A 84 6.82 -26.25 7.63
N PRO A 85 7.32 -27.49 7.42
CA PRO A 85 7.01 -28.62 8.30
C PRO A 85 7.51 -28.42 9.73
N LEU A 86 8.70 -27.83 9.92
CA LEU A 86 9.20 -27.49 11.26
C LEU A 86 8.32 -26.45 11.97
N ARG A 87 7.87 -25.42 11.24
CA ARG A 87 6.90 -24.44 11.75
C ARG A 87 5.53 -25.06 12.06
N PHE A 88 5.12 -26.06 11.30
CA PHE A 88 3.88 -26.78 11.52
C PHE A 88 3.96 -27.62 12.80
N ILE A 89 5.05 -28.39 12.97
CA ILE A 89 5.32 -29.19 14.18
C ILE A 89 5.43 -28.28 15.43
N ALA A 90 6.08 -27.12 15.31
CA ALA A 90 6.16 -26.15 16.41
C ALA A 90 4.81 -25.55 16.78
N LYS A 91 3.82 -25.57 15.88
CA LYS A 91 2.46 -25.02 16.10
C LYS A 91 1.41 -26.07 16.43
N SER A 92 1.57 -27.31 15.97
CA SER A 92 0.64 -28.40 16.27
C SER A 92 0.83 -28.84 17.71
N GLY A 93 -0.10 -28.45 18.59
CA GLY A 93 -0.26 -29.10 19.88
C GLY A 93 -0.87 -30.48 19.72
N HIS A 94 -0.56 -31.39 20.63
CA HIS A 94 -1.19 -32.72 20.71
C HIS A 94 -1.81 -32.90 22.08
N GLU A 95 -3.02 -33.44 22.13
CA GLU A 95 -3.76 -33.74 23.36
C GLU A 95 -3.40 -35.16 23.83
N ASN A 96 -2.90 -35.31 25.05
CA ASN A 96 -2.58 -36.63 25.59
C ASN A 96 -3.86 -37.41 25.97
N ARG A 97 -3.76 -38.70 26.29
CA ARG A 97 -4.92 -39.53 26.73
C ARG A 97 -5.58 -39.05 28.02
N TYR A 98 -4.99 -38.07 28.71
CA TYR A 98 -5.46 -37.48 29.96
C TYR A 98 -6.10 -36.08 29.74
N GLY A 99 -6.23 -35.61 28.49
CA GLY A 99 -6.89 -34.36 28.14
C GLY A 99 -6.03 -33.10 28.28
N GLU A 100 -4.71 -33.24 28.47
CA GLU A 100 -3.81 -32.10 28.64
C GLU A 100 -3.19 -31.69 27.29
N TRP A 101 -3.25 -30.38 27.01
CA TRP A 101 -2.76 -29.77 25.78
C TRP A 101 -1.33 -29.26 25.93
N TYR A 102 -0.38 -29.85 25.18
CA TYR A 102 1.01 -29.40 25.16
C TYR A 102 1.39 -28.83 23.79
N ARG A 103 2.05 -27.67 23.78
CA ARG A 103 2.61 -27.04 22.57
C ARG A 103 4.04 -27.54 22.34
N GLY A 104 4.26 -28.24 21.24
CA GLY A 104 5.57 -28.47 20.63
C GLY A 104 6.56 -29.30 21.46
N THR A 105 6.68 -30.58 21.11
CA THR A 105 7.94 -31.32 20.92
C THR A 105 7.53 -32.71 20.41
N SER A 106 8.32 -33.26 19.49
CA SER A 106 8.00 -34.54 18.86
C SER A 106 7.87 -35.67 19.91
N ARG A 107 7.05 -36.69 19.65
CA ARG A 107 6.87 -37.85 20.57
C ARG A 107 8.22 -38.48 20.99
N SER A 108 9.22 -38.43 20.11
CA SER A 108 10.59 -38.89 20.36
C SER A 108 11.39 -38.06 21.35
N GLU A 109 11.06 -36.77 21.58
CA GLU A 109 11.72 -35.94 22.59
C GLU A 109 11.14 -36.17 23.99
N GLN A 110 9.86 -36.53 24.11
CA GLN A 110 9.24 -36.83 25.41
C GLN A 110 9.79 -38.13 26.02
N ASP A 111 10.07 -39.15 25.20
CA ASP A 111 10.66 -40.42 25.66
C ASP A 111 12.10 -40.27 26.19
N ARG A 112 12.78 -39.15 25.91
CA ARG A 112 14.13 -38.87 26.44
C ARG A 112 14.11 -38.39 27.90
N TRP A 113 13.02 -37.79 28.36
CA TRP A 113 12.90 -37.26 29.73
C TRP A 113 12.27 -38.26 30.73
N LEU A 114 11.80 -39.41 30.25
CA LEU A 114 11.16 -40.46 31.04
C LEU A 114 12.09 -41.67 31.33
N ARG A 115 13.40 -41.50 31.14
CA ARG A 115 14.42 -42.51 31.47
C ARG A 115 15.29 -42.05 32.62
#